data_AF-A0A535M2P8-F1
#
_entry.id   AF-A0A535M2P8-F1
#
_cell.length_a   1.000
_cell.length_b   1.000
_cell.length_c   1.000
_cell.angle_alpha   90.00
_cell.angle_beta   90.00
_cell.angle_gamma   90.00
#
_symmetry.space_group_name_H-M   'P 1'
#
loop_
_entity.id
_entity.type
_entity.pdbx_description
1 polymer ?
#
loop_
_entity_poly.entity_id
_entity_poly.type
_entity_poly.pdbx_seq_one_letter_code
_entity_poly.pdbx_strand_id
1 'polypeptide(L)'
;MTIAPVDPPTVAPPGGDLDGNVYRFSVAAVPGGTPMAFRSGQQVTVVLRGPAGVSGPVLELWDGTKWTKLDTTPLGNTAPDSYAANVAALGDIALVAPPAASNGGGGGSGGSAGLIVAAVIAAVVLIAAATVLVLRATKRSAGPPG
;
A
#
# COMPACT_ATOMS: atom_id res chain seq x y z
N MET A 1 30.53 8.60 -11.11
CA MET A 1 30.01 8.51 -9.72
C MET A 1 29.19 7.24 -9.65
N THR A 2 29.48 6.38 -8.67
CA THR A 2 28.80 5.08 -8.50
C THR A 2 28.36 4.97 -7.05
N ILE A 3 27.12 4.52 -6.82
CA ILE A 3 26.59 4.24 -5.49
C ILE A 3 26.54 2.72 -5.36
N ALA A 4 27.28 2.16 -4.41
CA ALA A 4 27.29 0.73 -4.17
C ALA A 4 26.10 0.33 -3.29
N PRO A 5 25.38 -0.75 -3.64
CA PRO A 5 24.39 -1.33 -2.75
C PRO A 5 25.08 -1.99 -1.55
N VAL A 6 24.31 -2.21 -0.48
CA VAL A 6 24.74 -3.01 0.68
C VAL A 6 24.10 -4.39 0.65
N ASP A 7 24.69 -5.35 1.35
CA ASP A 7 24.10 -6.67 1.52
C ASP A 7 22.72 -6.56 2.20
N PRO A 8 21.72 -7.28 1.71
CA PRO A 8 20.39 -7.23 2.31
C PRO A 8 20.39 -7.86 3.72
N PRO A 9 19.65 -7.26 4.67
CA PRO A 9 19.35 -7.89 5.95
C PRO A 9 18.79 -9.32 5.77
N THR A 10 19.15 -10.22 6.68
CA THR A 10 18.66 -11.62 6.65
C THR A 10 17.19 -11.74 7.00
N VAL A 11 16.63 -10.74 7.68
CA VAL A 11 15.20 -10.61 7.94
C VAL A 11 14.53 -10.07 6.69
N ALA A 12 13.56 -10.81 6.14
CA ALA A 12 12.81 -10.37 4.97
C ALA A 12 11.84 -9.22 5.31
N PRO A 13 11.56 -8.30 4.37
CA PRO A 13 10.48 -7.34 4.53
C PRO A 13 9.12 -8.04 4.68
N PRO A 14 8.23 -7.56 5.57
CA PRO A 14 6.91 -8.14 5.74
C PRO A 14 6.00 -7.88 4.52
N GLY A 15 6.30 -6.85 3.72
CA GLY A 15 5.49 -6.44 2.57
C GLY A 15 5.70 -7.24 1.29
N GLY A 16 6.67 -8.17 1.27
CA GLY A 16 7.01 -8.99 0.11
C GLY A 16 8.52 -9.14 -0.07
N ASP A 17 8.95 -9.34 -1.32
CA ASP A 17 10.35 -9.58 -1.65
C ASP A 17 11.07 -8.27 -1.97
N LEU A 18 12.36 -8.22 -1.65
CA LEU A 18 13.23 -7.12 -2.06
C LEU A 18 13.25 -7.03 -3.59
N ASP A 19 12.87 -5.87 -4.09
CA ASP A 19 12.81 -5.59 -5.53
C ASP A 19 14.03 -4.77 -5.93
N GLY A 20 15.14 -5.48 -6.18
CA GLY A 20 16.42 -4.90 -6.53
C GLY A 20 17.40 -4.81 -5.35
N ASN A 21 17.94 -3.61 -5.13
CA ASN A 21 19.07 -3.39 -4.22
C ASN A 21 18.63 -2.74 -2.91
N VAL A 22 19.42 -2.97 -1.87
CA VAL A 22 19.36 -2.21 -0.61
C VAL A 22 20.42 -1.11 -0.63
N TYR A 23 20.04 0.10 -0.24
CA TYR A 23 20.93 1.25 -0.18
C TYR A 23 21.01 1.81 1.23
N ARG A 24 22.24 2.03 1.73
CA ARG A 24 22.48 2.68 3.01
C ARG A 24 22.54 4.19 2.86
N PHE A 25 21.68 4.89 3.58
CA PHE A 25 21.75 6.33 3.73
C PHE A 25 22.23 6.64 5.15
N SER A 26 23.32 7.40 5.28
CA SER A 26 23.88 7.79 6.58
C SER A 26 24.60 9.12 6.47
N VAL A 27 24.55 9.93 7.53
CA VAL A 27 25.27 11.20 7.61
C VAL A 27 26.08 11.20 8.90
N ALA A 28 27.34 11.61 8.82
CA ALA A 28 28.25 11.70 9.95
C ALA A 28 29.03 13.02 9.90
N ALA A 29 29.32 13.58 11.07
CA ALA A 29 30.13 14.79 11.18
C ALA A 29 31.59 14.54 10.77
N VAL A 30 32.21 15.53 10.13
CA VAL A 30 33.64 15.49 9.77
C VAL A 30 34.34 16.73 10.36
N PRO A 31 35.44 16.54 11.13
CA PRO A 31 36.04 15.27 11.56
C PRO A 31 35.25 14.59 12.70
N GLY A 32 35.50 13.30 12.93
CA GLY A 32 35.03 12.58 14.12
C GLY A 32 34.00 11.48 13.88
N GLY A 33 33.31 11.47 12.72
CA GLY A 33 32.45 10.35 12.32
C GLY A 33 31.18 10.17 13.15
N THR A 34 30.86 11.10 14.04
CA THR A 34 29.65 11.05 14.88
C THR A 34 28.40 11.01 14.00
N PRO A 35 27.54 9.99 14.12
CA PRO A 35 26.29 9.92 13.37
C PRO A 35 25.41 11.14 13.67
N MET A 36 24.85 11.73 12.61
CA MET A 36 23.95 12.87 12.73
C MET A 36 22.50 12.41 12.57
N ALA A 37 21.68 12.72 13.57
CA ALA A 37 20.23 12.54 13.48
C ALA A 37 19.57 13.77 12.87
N PHE A 38 18.38 13.58 12.32
CA PHE A 38 17.54 14.70 11.91
C PHE A 38 17.06 15.47 13.13
N ARG A 39 16.84 16.78 12.95
CA ARG A 39 16.17 17.60 13.96
C ARG A 39 14.71 17.15 14.06
N SER A 40 14.10 17.29 15.23
CA SER A 40 12.69 16.98 15.43
C SER A 40 11.82 17.73 14.40
N GLY A 41 10.88 17.01 13.78
CA GLY A 41 9.99 17.55 12.75
C GLY A 41 10.61 17.73 11.35
N GLN A 42 11.90 17.40 11.16
CA GLN A 42 12.51 17.39 9.83
C GLN A 42 12.37 16.03 9.17
N GLN A 43 12.21 16.04 7.84
CA GLN A 43 12.17 14.85 7.01
C GLN A 43 13.09 15.04 5.81
N VAL A 44 13.60 13.93 5.29
CA VAL A 44 14.34 13.89 4.03
C VAL A 44 13.55 13.06 3.02
N THR A 45 13.45 13.54 1.79
CA THR A 45 12.89 12.74 0.70
C THR A 45 13.95 11.83 0.12
N VAL A 46 13.67 10.53 0.12
CA VAL A 46 14.47 9.53 -0.58
C VAL A 46 13.73 9.15 -1.85
N VAL A 47 14.46 9.11 -2.97
CA VAL A 47 13.93 8.66 -4.26
C VAL A 47 14.75 7.47 -4.72
N LEU A 48 14.08 6.35 -4.96
CA LEU A 48 14.67 5.15 -5.54
C LEU A 48 14.00 4.81 -6.86
N ARG A 49 14.76 4.18 -7.75
CA ARG A 49 14.25 3.60 -8.98
C ARG A 49 14.14 2.09 -8.81
N GLY A 50 12.98 1.53 -9.14
CA GLY A 50 12.75 0.09 -9.21
C GLY A 50 13.03 -0.48 -10.61
N PRO A 51 13.03 -1.80 -10.75
CA PRO A 51 12.98 -2.47 -12.04
C PRO A 51 11.71 -2.13 -12.83
N ALA A 52 11.82 -2.08 -14.15
CA ALA A 52 10.67 -1.83 -15.01
C ALA A 52 9.65 -2.97 -14.92
N GLY A 53 8.36 -2.62 -14.89
CA GLY A 53 7.25 -3.58 -14.96
C GLY A 53 6.80 -4.16 -13.62
N VAL A 54 7.36 -3.70 -12.50
CA VAL A 54 6.87 -4.08 -11.16
C VAL A 54 5.71 -3.17 -10.77
N SER A 55 4.55 -3.77 -10.50
CA SER A 55 3.34 -3.04 -10.12
C SER A 55 3.27 -2.81 -8.61
N GLY A 56 3.17 -1.55 -8.19
CA GLY A 56 2.93 -1.16 -6.81
C GLY A 56 4.03 -1.49 -5.79
N PRO A 57 5.34 -1.38 -6.12
CA PRO A 57 6.38 -1.52 -5.12
C PRO A 57 6.31 -0.37 -4.11
N VAL A 58 6.78 -0.63 -2.90
CA VAL A 58 6.82 0.34 -1.79
C VAL A 58 8.23 0.45 -1.24
N LEU A 59 8.64 1.63 -0.80
CA LEU A 59 9.89 1.78 -0.06
C LEU A 59 9.69 1.23 1.37
N GLU A 60 10.66 0.46 1.83
CA GLU A 60 10.76 0.04 3.22
C GLU A 60 12.12 0.44 3.81
N LEU A 61 12.11 0.83 5.08
CA LEU A 61 13.29 1.20 5.86
C LEU A 61 13.62 0.09 6.86
N TRP A 62 14.85 -0.38 6.81
CA TRP A 62 15.46 -1.23 7.83
C TRP A 62 16.20 -0.36 8.86
N ASP A 63 15.77 -0.46 10.12
CA ASP A 63 16.33 0.31 11.25
C ASP A 63 17.51 -0.39 11.96
N GLY A 64 17.95 -1.54 11.44
CA GLY A 64 18.91 -2.43 12.09
C GLY A 64 18.27 -3.68 12.72
N THR A 65 16.95 -3.66 12.93
CA THR A 65 16.21 -4.75 13.59
C THR A 65 14.93 -5.17 12.89
N LYS A 66 14.24 -4.24 12.23
CA LYS A 66 12.99 -4.51 11.52
C LYS A 66 12.85 -3.63 10.28
N TRP A 67 12.07 -4.14 9.33
CA TRP A 67 11.58 -3.37 8.21
C TRP A 67 10.32 -2.60 8.60
N THR A 68 10.24 -1.34 8.16
CA THR A 68 9.07 -0.49 8.30
C THR A 68 8.68 0.03 6.93
N LYS A 69 7.45 -0.25 6.53
CA LYS A 69 6.86 0.30 5.31
C LYS A 69 6.75 1.82 5.39
N LEU A 70 7.21 2.50 4.35
CA LEU A 70 7.15 3.95 4.21
C LEU A 70 5.96 4.37 3.35
N ASP A 71 5.46 5.58 3.58
CA ASP A 71 4.46 6.19 2.71
C ASP A 71 5.11 6.56 1.36
N THR A 72 4.80 5.75 0.36
CA THR A 72 5.50 5.74 -0.93
C THR A 72 4.64 6.37 -2.01
N THR A 73 5.18 7.41 -2.65
CA THR A 73 4.56 8.10 -3.77
C THR A 73 5.28 7.74 -5.08
N PRO A 74 4.60 7.12 -6.06
CA PRO A 74 5.16 6.97 -7.40
C PRO A 74 5.29 8.35 -8.07
N LEU A 75 6.41 8.61 -8.74
CA LEU A 75 6.69 9.91 -9.37
C LEU A 75 6.00 10.10 -10.73
N GLY A 76 5.28 9.09 -11.22
CA GLY A 76 4.41 9.19 -12.39
C GLY A 76 5.15 9.18 -13.73
N ASN A 77 4.44 9.60 -14.79
CA ASN A 77 4.80 9.29 -16.18
C ASN A 77 6.12 9.89 -16.68
N THR A 78 6.63 10.96 -16.05
CA THR A 78 7.90 11.60 -16.43
C THR A 78 9.12 10.90 -15.82
N ALA A 79 8.91 10.10 -14.79
CA ALA A 79 9.92 9.27 -14.15
C ALA A 79 9.31 7.90 -13.82
N PRO A 80 8.98 7.09 -14.87
CA PRO A 80 8.46 5.75 -14.64
C PRO A 80 9.44 4.96 -13.77
N ASP A 81 8.88 4.05 -12.97
CA ASP A 81 9.62 3.20 -12.04
C ASP A 81 10.39 3.95 -10.95
N SER A 82 10.10 5.24 -10.72
CA SER A 82 10.72 6.03 -9.65
C SER A 82 9.73 6.32 -8.54
N TYR A 83 10.16 6.11 -7.29
CA TYR A 83 9.31 6.12 -6.11
C TYR A 83 9.98 6.96 -5.03
N ALA A 84 9.19 7.79 -4.37
CA ALA A 84 9.67 8.69 -3.32
C ALA A 84 9.00 8.39 -1.99
N ALA A 85 9.75 8.54 -0.90
CA ALA A 85 9.22 8.52 0.45
C ALA A 85 9.93 9.55 1.32
N ASN A 86 9.21 10.17 2.25
CA ASN A 86 9.81 11.00 3.27
C ASN A 86 10.21 10.14 4.48
N VAL A 87 11.46 10.24 4.91
CA VAL A 87 11.99 9.51 6.06
C VAL A 87 12.33 10.46 7.19
N ALA A 88 11.99 10.04 8.42
CA ALA A 88 12.34 10.74 9.66
C ALA A 88 13.61 10.18 10.33
N ALA A 89 14.18 9.13 9.76
CA ALA A 89 15.44 8.53 10.17
C ALA A 89 16.21 8.03 8.95
N LEU A 90 17.53 7.93 9.09
CA LEU A 90 18.43 7.34 8.12
C LEU A 90 18.63 5.85 8.44
N GLY A 91 18.98 5.07 7.43
CA GLY A 91 19.17 3.62 7.55
C GLY A 91 19.28 2.97 6.18
N ASP A 92 18.95 1.69 6.13
CA ASP A 92 19.00 0.90 4.90
C ASP A 92 17.61 0.91 4.25
N ILE A 93 17.51 1.34 3.00
CA ILE A 93 16.23 1.51 2.30
C ILE A 93 16.25 0.68 1.02
N ALA A 94 15.14 0.02 0.74
CA ALA A 94 14.94 -0.77 -0.46
C ALA A 94 13.53 -0.56 -1.02
N LEU A 95 13.36 -0.86 -2.31
CA LEU A 95 12.04 -1.16 -2.86
C LEU A 95 11.66 -2.58 -2.51
N VAL A 96 10.39 -2.77 -2.16
CA VAL A 96 9.80 -4.07 -1.88
C VAL A 96 8.63 -4.27 -2.83
N ALA A 97 8.72 -5.31 -3.65
CA ALA A 97 7.61 -5.72 -4.50
C ALA A 97 6.56 -6.40 -3.62
N PRO A 98 5.26 -6.14 -3.84
CA PRO A 98 4.22 -6.95 -3.23
C PRO A 98 4.46 -8.42 -3.59
N PRO A 99 4.14 -9.38 -2.71
CA PRO A 99 4.24 -10.79 -3.04
C PRO A 99 3.46 -11.04 -4.33
N ALA A 100 4.06 -11.83 -5.23
CA ALA A 100 3.38 -12.24 -6.46
C ALA A 100 2.02 -12.82 -6.06
N ALA A 101 0.94 -12.30 -6.68
CA ALA A 101 -0.37 -12.87 -6.48
C ALA A 101 -0.24 -14.36 -6.79
N SER A 102 -0.44 -15.21 -5.80
CA SER A 102 -0.43 -16.65 -6.02
C SER A 102 -1.52 -16.92 -7.05
N ASN A 103 -1.13 -17.30 -8.26
CA ASN A 103 -2.03 -17.88 -9.25
C ASN A 103 -2.44 -19.27 -8.76
N GLY A 104 -3.09 -19.32 -7.60
CA GLY A 104 -3.86 -20.46 -7.16
C GLY A 104 -5.09 -20.50 -8.04
N GLY A 105 -5.07 -21.39 -9.04
CA GLY A 105 -6.27 -21.85 -9.71
C GLY A 105 -7.19 -22.47 -8.66
N GLY A 106 -8.06 -21.64 -8.11
CA GLY A 106 -9.06 -22.00 -7.13
C GLY A 106 -10.27 -21.12 -7.40
N GLY A 107 -11.20 -21.62 -8.23
CA GLY A 107 -12.52 -21.05 -8.33
C GLY A 107 -13.14 -21.00 -6.94
N GLY A 108 -13.49 -19.80 -6.48
CA GLY A 108 -13.98 -19.61 -5.12
C GLY A 108 -14.16 -18.13 -4.83
N SER A 109 -15.41 -17.70 -4.92
CA SER A 109 -15.91 -16.37 -4.60
C SER A 109 -15.51 -15.84 -3.22
N GLY A 110 -15.01 -14.59 -3.16
CA GLY A 110 -15.45 -13.63 -2.15
C GLY A 110 -14.39 -12.86 -1.35
N GLY A 111 -14.44 -11.51 -1.45
CA GLY A 111 -14.18 -10.56 -0.35
C GLY A 111 -12.73 -10.12 -0.16
N SER A 112 -12.37 -8.85 -0.31
CA SER A 112 -12.63 -7.84 0.73
C SER A 112 -12.40 -6.40 0.20
N ALA A 113 -13.35 -5.90 -0.58
CA ALA A 113 -13.54 -4.46 -0.87
C ALA A 113 -14.83 -4.27 -1.70
N GLY A 114 -15.13 -5.22 -2.59
CA GLY A 114 -16.37 -5.21 -3.40
C GLY A 114 -17.62 -5.73 -2.70
N LEU A 115 -17.49 -6.47 -1.58
CA LEU A 115 -18.64 -7.07 -0.89
C LEU A 115 -19.45 -6.08 -0.05
N ILE A 116 -18.83 -5.02 0.48
CA ILE A 116 -19.57 -4.01 1.25
C ILE A 116 -20.53 -3.26 0.30
N VAL A 117 -20.08 -2.92 -0.90
CA VAL A 117 -20.91 -2.24 -1.90
C VAL A 117 -22.04 -3.15 -2.39
N ALA A 118 -21.77 -4.43 -2.69
CA ALA A 118 -22.81 -5.36 -3.14
C ALA A 118 -23.84 -5.67 -2.05
N ALA A 119 -23.42 -5.84 -0.79
CA ALA A 119 -24.34 -6.09 0.34
C ALA A 119 -25.22 -4.85 0.63
N VAL A 120 -24.65 -3.65 0.55
CA VAL A 120 -25.41 -2.39 0.72
C VAL A 120 -26.43 -2.24 -0.41
N ILE A 121 -26.06 -2.50 -1.67
CA ILE A 121 -27.00 -2.44 -2.80
C ILE A 121 -28.11 -3.48 -2.64
N ALA A 122 -27.79 -4.72 -2.27
CA ALA A 122 -28.79 -5.77 -2.06
C ALA A 122 -29.76 -5.41 -0.93
N ALA A 123 -29.26 -4.87 0.19
CA ALA A 123 -30.10 -4.42 1.30
C ALA A 123 -31.03 -3.27 0.87
N VAL A 124 -30.54 -2.29 0.11
CA VAL A 124 -31.35 -1.17 -0.40
C VAL A 124 -32.43 -1.67 -1.36
N VAL A 125 -32.11 -2.62 -2.26
CA VAL A 125 -33.08 -3.21 -3.19
C VAL A 125 -34.15 -4.01 -2.45
N LEU A 126 -33.78 -4.78 -1.42
CA LEU A 126 -34.73 -5.55 -0.62
C LEU A 126 -35.67 -4.63 0.18
N ILE A 127 -35.15 -3.54 0.76
CA ILE A 127 -35.95 -2.55 1.47
C ILE A 127 -36.91 -1.84 0.51
N ALA A 128 -36.43 -1.44 -0.68
CA ALA A 128 -37.27 -0.81 -1.69
C ALA A 128 -38.38 -1.76 -2.19
N ALA A 129 -38.05 -3.03 -2.44
CA ALA A 129 -39.02 -4.05 -2.87
C ALA A 129 -40.08 -4.32 -1.79
N ALA A 130 -39.68 -4.46 -0.52
CA ALA A 130 -40.61 -4.63 0.60
C ALA A 130 -41.53 -3.42 0.76
N THR A 131 -41.00 -2.20 0.62
CA THR A 131 -41.78 -0.97 0.68
C THR A 131 -42.83 -0.91 -0.43
N VAL A 132 -42.45 -1.25 -1.67
CA VAL A 132 -43.39 -1.30 -2.81
C VAL A 132 -44.45 -2.38 -2.61
N LEU A 133 -44.09 -3.54 -2.06
CA LEU A 133 -45.04 -4.63 -1.83
C LEU A 133 -46.08 -4.25 -0.77
N VAL A 134 -45.66 -3.62 0.33
CA VAL A 134 -46.55 -3.11 1.38
C VAL A 134 -47.48 -2.03 0.83
N LEU A 135 -46.97 -1.09 0.03
CA LEU A 135 -47.79 -0.06 -0.63
C LEU A 135 -48.79 -0.64 -1.65
N ARG A 136 -48.46 -1.75 -2.30
CA ARG A 136 -49.40 -2.45 -3.21
C ARG A 136 -50.45 -3.26 -2.45
N ALA A 137 -50.10 -3.85 -1.30
CA ALA A 137 -51.02 -4.60 -0.46
C ALA A 137 -52.05 -3.69 0.23
N THR A 138 -51.62 -2.50 0.69
CA THR A 138 -52.52 -1.51 1.29
C THR A 138 -53.47 -0.89 0.25
N LYS A 139 -53.01 -0.66 -0.99
CA LYS A 139 -53.88 -0.22 -2.10
C LYS A 139 -54.90 -1.28 -2.53
N ARG A 140 -54.58 -2.58 -2.44
CA ARG A 140 -55.53 -3.67 -2.76
C ARG A 140 -56.59 -3.90 -1.70
N SER A 141 -56.36 -3.44 -0.47
CA SER A 141 -57.34 -3.54 0.63
C SER A 141 -58.36 -2.39 0.62
N ALA A 142 -58.22 -1.44 -0.31
CA ALA A 142 -59.14 -0.34 -0.51
C ALA A 142 -59.87 -0.47 -1.86
N GLY A 143 -60.96 -1.25 -1.89
CA GLY A 143 -62.02 -1.08 -2.88
C GLY A 143 -63.00 -2.26 -2.96
N PRO A 144 -64.29 -2.05 -3.27
CA PRO A 144 -65.22 -0.97 -2.90
C PRO A 144 -66.38 -1.51 -1.98
N PRO A 145 -67.15 -0.67 -1.26
CA PRO A 145 -68.48 -1.09 -0.79
C PRO A 145 -69.45 -1.17 -1.98
N GLY A 146 -70.27 -2.21 -1.98
CA GLY A 146 -71.28 -2.48 -3.02
C GLY A 146 -72.46 -1.53 -3.01
#